data_AF-A0A372LWG5-F1
#
_entry.id   AF-A0A372LWG5-F1
#
_cell.length_a   1.000
_cell.length_b   1.000
_cell.length_c   1.000
_cell.angle_alpha   90.00
_cell.angle_beta   90.00
_cell.angle_gamma   90.00
#
_symmetry.space_group_name_H-M   'P 1'
#
loop_
_entity.id
_entity.type
_entity.pdbx_description
1 polymer ?
#
loop_
_entity_poly.entity_id
_entity_poly.type
_entity_poly.pdbx_seq_one_letter_code
_entity_poly.pdbx_strand_id
1 'polypeptide(L)' 'MRLRFLGIIPNTPDTDSPTIWLDEDTGDLLIQSYKATEDEVKACQEIGSIPGHSTAVPDHETIIRLPKVMRQYLPPHDSE' A
#
# COMPACT_ATOMS: atom_id res chain seq x y z
N MET A 1 10.36 -3.07 16.81
CA MET A 1 9.27 -2.43 16.06
C MET A 1 8.93 -1.11 16.72
N ARG A 2 9.27 -0.02 16.05
CA ARG A 2 9.09 1.35 16.53
C ARG A 2 8.29 2.10 15.48
N LEU A 3 6.97 2.09 15.64
CA LEU A 3 6.08 2.66 14.64
C LEU A 3 5.96 4.18 14.78
N ARG A 4 6.31 4.90 13.73
CA ARG A 4 6.02 6.33 13.57
C ARG A 4 4.83 6.51 12.65
N PHE A 5 3.79 7.18 13.16
CA PHE A 5 2.63 7.58 12.36
C PHE A 5 3.04 8.59 11.29
N LEU A 6 2.66 8.33 10.02
CA LEU A 6 2.93 9.22 8.90
C LEU A 6 1.69 10.01 8.46
N GLY A 7 0.51 9.39 8.46
CA GLY A 7 -0.71 10.09 8.08
C GLY A 7 -1.94 9.18 7.95
N ILE A 8 -3.09 9.83 7.91
CA ILE A 8 -4.42 9.25 7.70
C ILE A 8 -5.13 10.06 6.61
N ILE A 9 -6.08 9.45 5.90
CA ILE A 9 -6.84 10.16 4.86
C ILE A 9 -7.51 11.42 5.44
N PRO A 10 -7.34 12.61 4.81
CA PRO A 10 -8.00 13.81 5.28
C PRO A 10 -9.49 13.80 4.90
N ASN A 11 -10.35 14.22 5.84
CA ASN A 11 -11.78 14.50 5.65
C ASN A 11 -12.68 13.35 5.18
N THR A 12 -12.92 12.34 6.02
CA THR A 12 -14.08 11.43 5.86
C THR A 12 -14.77 11.13 7.20
N PRO A 13 -16.11 10.93 7.19
CA PRO A 13 -16.84 10.45 8.36
C PRO A 13 -16.60 8.94 8.56
N ASP A 14 -15.91 8.63 9.65
CA ASP A 14 -16.02 7.50 10.58
C ASP A 14 -15.86 6.02 10.17
N THR A 15 -15.82 5.61 8.90
CA THR A 15 -15.70 4.15 8.62
C THR A 15 -14.47 3.71 7.84
N ASP A 16 -13.88 4.58 7.03
CA ASP A 16 -12.77 4.21 6.15
C ASP A 16 -11.57 5.13 6.34
N SER A 17 -10.53 4.57 6.97
CA SER A 17 -9.35 5.31 7.42
C SER A 17 -8.05 4.73 6.87
N PRO A 18 -7.77 4.87 5.56
CA PRO A 18 -6.44 4.62 5.03
C PRO A 18 -5.37 5.32 5.87
N THR A 19 -4.41 4.56 6.37
CA THR A 19 -3.43 5.00 7.36
C THR A 19 -2.06 4.40 7.05
N ILE A 20 -1.00 5.19 7.26
CA ILE A 20 0.38 4.78 6.99
C ILE A 20 1.21 4.96 8.27
N TRP A 21 1.99 3.94 8.60
CA TRP A 21 3.03 3.95 9.62
C TRP A 21 4.37 3.54 9.02
N LEU A 22 5.47 4.06 9.57
CA LEU A 22 6.84 3.63 9.32
C LEU A 22 7.35 2.82 10.51
N ASP A 23 7.89 1.63 10.28
CA ASP A 23 8.74 0.98 11.30
C ASP A 23 10.15 1.59 11.23
N GLU A 24 10.52 2.38 12.23
CA GLU A 24 11.82 3.05 12.27
C GLU A 24 13.00 2.08 12.49
N ASP A 25 12.73 0.84 12.88
CA ASP A 25 13.76 -0.17 13.03
C ASP A 25 14.14 -0.84 11.69
N THR A 26 13.22 -0.92 10.71
CA THR A 26 13.45 -1.62 9.42
C THR A 26 13.35 -0.72 8.19
N GLY A 27 12.67 0.43 8.30
CA GLY A 27 12.31 1.28 7.16
C GLY A 27 11.02 0.85 6.46
N ASP A 28 10.37 -0.24 6.89
CA ASP A 28 9.17 -0.76 6.25
C ASP A 28 7.94 0.15 6.49
N LEU A 29 7.07 0.21 5.49
CA LEU A 29 5.77 0.86 5.62
C LEU A 29 4.69 -0.16 5.92
N LEU A 30 3.94 0.09 7.01
CA LEU A 30 2.69 -0.60 7.29
C LEU A 30 1.55 0.26 6.77
N ILE A 31 0.72 -0.29 5.90
CA ILE A 31 -0.34 0.45 5.20
C ILE A 31 -1.69 -0.24 5.40
N GLN A 32 -2.61 0.45 6.06
CA GLN A 32 -4.04 0.12 6.03
C GLN A 32 -4.69 0.87 4.86
N SER A 33 -5.41 0.17 3.98
CA SER A 33 -6.12 0.79 2.86
C SER A 33 -7.22 -0.11 2.28
N TYR A 34 -7.82 0.32 1.18
CA TYR A 34 -8.87 -0.43 0.48
C TYR A 34 -8.29 -1.63 -0.26
N LYS A 35 -8.94 -2.78 -0.19
CA LYS A 35 -8.63 -3.90 -1.08
C LYS A 35 -8.98 -3.53 -2.52
N ALA A 36 -8.11 -3.91 -3.46
CA ALA A 36 -8.42 -3.80 -4.88
C ALA A 36 -9.62 -4.69 -5.24
N THR A 37 -10.42 -4.23 -6.20
CA THR A 37 -11.51 -5.02 -6.78
C THR A 37 -10.95 -6.18 -7.62
N GLU A 38 -11.76 -7.20 -7.90
CA GLU A 38 -11.34 -8.33 -8.75
C GLU A 38 -10.85 -7.88 -10.13
N ASP A 39 -11.49 -6.87 -10.72
CA ASP A 39 -11.11 -6.34 -12.03
C ASP A 39 -9.76 -5.61 -11.99
N GLU A 40 -9.47 -4.87 -10.92
CA GLU A 40 -8.15 -4.26 -10.72
C GLU A 40 -7.06 -5.31 -10.51
N VAL A 41 -7.35 -6.36 -9.74
CA VAL A 41 -6.40 -7.46 -9.55
C VAL A 41 -6.08 -8.12 -10.88
N LYS A 42 -7.08 -8.44 -11.70
CA LYS A 42 -6.88 -9.00 -13.05
C LYS A 42 -6.06 -8.06 -13.94
N ALA A 43 -6.37 -6.77 -13.94
CA ALA A 43 -5.61 -5.79 -14.73
C ALA A 43 -4.13 -5.72 -14.29
N CYS A 44 -3.83 -5.77 -12.99
CA CYS A 44 -2.45 -5.86 -12.51
C CYS A 44 -1.77 -7.17 -12.96
N GLN A 45 -2.48 -8.29 -12.95
CA GLN A 45 -1.96 -9.59 -13.37
C GLN A 45 -1.66 -9.66 -14.86
N GLU A 46 -2.48 -9.01 -15.69
CA GLU A 46 -2.31 -8.94 -17.14
C GLU A 46 -1.11 -8.09 -17.56
N ILE A 47 -0.85 -6.98 -16.86
CA ILE A 47 0.36 -6.16 -17.06
C ILE A 47 1.62 -6.97 -16.73
N GLY A 48 1.50 -7.92 -15.79
CA GLY A 48 2.54 -8.87 -15.47
C GLY A 48 3.49 -8.39 -14.37
N SER A 49 4.34 -9.32 -13.95
CA SER A 49 5.47 -9.08 -13.05
C SER A 49 6.78 -9.15 -13.85
N ILE A 50 7.91 -9.18 -13.16
CA ILE A 50 9.21 -9.42 -13.78
C ILE A 50 9.22 -10.77 -14.55
N PRO A 51 9.95 -10.88 -15.68
CA PRO A 51 9.97 -12.10 -16.49
C PRO A 51 10.34 -13.34 -15.68
N GLY A 52 9.58 -14.43 -15.85
CA GLY A 52 9.81 -15.70 -15.14
C GLY A 52 9.11 -15.82 -13.79
N HIS A 53 8.32 -14.82 -13.37
CA HIS A 53 7.56 -14.87 -12.13
C HIS A 53 6.05 -15.02 -12.37
N SER A 54 5.37 -15.70 -11.44
CA SER A 54 3.91 -15.77 -11.43
C SER A 54 3.33 -14.38 -11.22
N THR A 55 2.19 -14.12 -11.84
CA THR A 55 1.39 -12.90 -11.63
C THR A 55 0.32 -13.11 -10.55
N ALA A 56 0.07 -14.35 -10.13
CA ALA A 56 -0.90 -14.65 -9.08
C ALA A 56 -0.48 -14.00 -7.74
N VAL A 57 -1.46 -13.46 -7.01
CA VAL A 57 -1.27 -12.91 -5.66
C VAL A 57 -1.43 -14.08 -4.66
N PRO A 58 -0.39 -14.43 -3.88
CA PRO A 58 -0.47 -15.46 -2.84
C PRO A 58 -1.49 -15.14 -1.74
N ASP A 59 -1.97 -16.16 -1.03
CA ASP A 59 -3.00 -16.01 0.02
C ASP A 59 -2.62 -15.05 1.17
N HIS A 60 -1.32 -14.85 1.42
CA HIS A 60 -0.81 -13.95 2.45
C HIS A 60 -0.53 -12.54 1.95
N GLU A 61 -0.79 -12.26 0.68
CA GLU A 61 -0.60 -10.96 0.04
C GLU A 61 -1.94 -10.40 -0.44
N THR A 62 -2.00 -9.09 -0.64
CA THR A 62 -3.19 -8.45 -1.21
C THR A 62 -2.78 -7.19 -1.96
N ILE A 63 -3.45 -6.92 -3.08
CA ILE A 63 -3.32 -5.64 -3.77
C ILE A 63 -4.23 -4.64 -3.05
N ILE A 64 -3.64 -3.58 -2.53
CA ILE A 64 -4.38 -2.47 -1.95
C ILE A 64 -4.38 -1.26 -2.87
N ARG A 65 -5.50 -0.53 -2.88
CA ARG A 65 -5.60 0.78 -3.51
C ARG A 65 -5.21 1.84 -2.47
N LEU A 66 -4.04 2.45 -2.65
CA LEU A 66 -3.65 3.62 -1.87
C LEU A 66 -4.26 4.89 -2.49
N PRO A 67 -5.13 5.63 -1.78
CA PRO A 67 -5.73 6.85 -2.32
C PRO A 67 -4.66 7.87 -2.71
N LYS A 68 -4.86 8.56 -3.85
CA LYS A 68 -3.91 9.55 -4.36
C LYS A 68 -3.53 10.59 -3.31
N VAL A 69 -4.49 11.01 -2.47
CA VAL A 69 -4.26 12.01 -1.40
C VAL A 69 -3.32 11.50 -0.31
N MET A 70 -3.17 10.19 -0.14
CA MET A 70 -2.26 9.60 0.85
C MET A 70 -0.80 9.60 0.40
N ARG A 71 -0.54 9.73 -0.91
CA ARG A 71 0.82 9.70 -1.47
C ARG A 71 1.74 10.77 -0.87
N GLN A 72 1.18 11.87 -0.35
CA GLN A 72 1.94 12.95 0.30
C GLN A 72 2.61 12.50 1.61
N TYR A 73 2.14 11.41 2.23
CA TYR A 73 2.70 10.87 3.47
C TYR A 73 3.76 9.79 3.22
N LEU A 74 3.99 9.39 1.95
CA LEU A 74 5.07 8.45 1.65
C LEU A 74 6.41 9.18 1.85
N PRO A 75 7.38 8.55 2.54
CA PRO A 75 8.71 9.10 2.65
C PRO A 75 9.33 9.26 1.25
N PRO A 76 10.24 10.23 1.06
CA PRO A 76 11.02 10.30 -0.17
C PRO A 76 11.77 8.98 -0.36
N HIS A 77 12.06 8.62 -1.62
CA HIS A 77 12.99 7.52 -1.87
C HIS A 77 14.32 7.84 -1.19
N ASP A 78 14.82 6.90 -0.39
CA ASP A 78 16.21 6.91 0.04
C ASP A 78 17.06 6.67 -1.21
N SER A 79 17.41 7.76 -1.90
CA SER A 79 18.41 7.71 -2.95
C SER A 79 19.78 7.60 -2.26
N GLU A 80 20.36 6.40 -2.25
CA GLU A 80 21.82 6.24 -2.16
C GLU A 80 22.50 6.74 -3.45
#